data_AF-B1GXY0-F1
#
_entry.id   AF-B1GXY0-F1
#
_cell.length_a   1.000
_cell.length_b   1.000
_cell.length_c   1.000
_cell.angle_alpha   90.00
_cell.angle_beta   90.00
_cell.angle_gamma   90.00
#
_symmetry.space_group_name_H-M   'P 1'
#
loop_
_entity.id
_entity.type
_entity.pdbx_description
1 polymer ?
#
loop_
_entity_poly.entity_id
_entity_poly.type
_entity_poly.pdbx_seq_one_letter_code
_entity_poly.pdbx_strand_id
1 'polypeptide(L)'
;SNIGCYVGVWGEDWLDLHSKDLYDSGTYRVSGGHDFAISNRISYEYDLKGPSFTIKAGCSSSLIALHEAVRAIRAGDCDGAIVAGTNLIFSPSMSMAMTEQGVLSPDAMCKTFDEKANGYARGEAINAIFLKPLGDALRDGDPIRAVVRATSSNSDG
;
A
#
# COMPACT_ATOMS: atom_id res chain seq x y z
N SER A 1 -15.13 15.74 -3.35
CA SER A 1 -15.89 14.63 -3.97
C SER A 1 -15.93 13.43 -3.04
N ASN A 2 -16.95 12.55 -3.13
CA ASN A 2 -17.03 11.32 -2.31
C ASN A 2 -16.14 10.21 -2.89
N ILE A 3 -14.83 10.42 -2.82
CA ILE A 3 -13.81 9.48 -3.30
C ILE A 3 -13.07 8.91 -2.10
N GLY A 4 -12.94 7.58 -2.04
CA GLY A 4 -12.16 6.91 -1.00
C GLY A 4 -10.66 6.90 -1.30
N CYS A 5 -9.83 6.70 -0.27
CA CYS A 5 -8.39 6.54 -0.38
C CYS A 5 -7.94 5.32 0.43
N TYR A 6 -7.39 4.32 -0.24
CA TYR A 6 -6.98 3.05 0.37
C TYR A 6 -5.51 2.81 0.03
N VAL A 7 -4.63 2.87 1.02
CA VAL A 7 -3.19 2.74 0.81
C VAL A 7 -2.64 1.54 1.55
N GLY A 8 -2.09 0.57 0.81
CA GLY A 8 -1.35 -0.55 1.38
C GLY A 8 0.09 -0.15 1.69
N VAL A 9 0.53 -0.40 2.92
CA VAL A 9 1.93 -0.21 3.34
C VAL A 9 2.44 -1.46 4.03
N TRP A 10 3.74 -1.70 3.92
CA TRP A 10 4.41 -2.78 4.62
C TRP A 10 5.36 -2.25 5.71
N GLY A 11 6.41 -1.52 5.32
CA GLY A 11 7.46 -1.07 6.23
C GLY A 11 7.17 0.24 6.95
N GLU A 12 7.80 0.40 8.12
CA GLU A 12 7.85 1.64 8.92
C GLU A 12 9.32 2.14 9.01
N ASP A 13 10.13 1.86 8.00
CA ASP A 13 11.58 2.14 7.99
C ASP A 13 11.89 3.61 8.32
N TRP A 14 11.01 4.52 7.90
CA TRP A 14 11.13 5.94 8.23
C TRP A 14 10.98 6.21 9.74
N LEU A 15 10.01 5.55 10.38
CA LEU A 15 9.79 5.65 11.83
C LEU A 15 10.95 5.01 12.61
N ASP A 16 11.47 3.87 12.15
CA ASP A 16 12.68 3.24 12.72
C ASP A 16 13.87 4.20 12.66
N LEU A 17 14.08 4.86 11.52
CA LEU A 17 15.16 5.83 11.34
C LEU A 17 15.01 7.04 12.28
N HIS A 18 13.80 7.61 12.39
CA HIS A 18 13.53 8.74 13.29
C HIS A 18 13.67 8.34 14.77
N SER A 19 13.29 7.12 15.13
CA SER A 19 13.42 6.65 16.52
C SER A 19 14.86 6.57 17.02
N LYS A 20 15.83 6.52 16.09
CA LYS A 20 17.27 6.45 16.37
C LYS A 20 17.95 7.81 16.39
N ASP A 21 17.28 8.87 15.92
CA ASP A 21 17.78 10.24 15.99
C ASP A 21 17.26 10.93 17.25
N LEU A 22 18.12 11.00 18.28
CA LEU A 22 17.80 11.64 19.56
C LEU A 22 17.59 13.15 19.44
N TYR A 23 17.99 13.77 18.33
CA TYR A 23 17.82 15.19 18.06
C TYR A 23 16.59 15.49 17.20
N ASP A 24 15.88 14.48 16.71
CA ASP A 24 14.62 14.63 15.99
C ASP A 24 13.44 14.87 16.93
N SER A 25 13.31 16.12 17.38
CA SER A 25 12.16 16.60 18.16
C SER A 25 11.24 17.52 17.34
N GLY A 26 10.95 17.14 16.09
CA GLY A 26 10.19 17.96 15.16
C GLY A 26 8.67 18.00 15.41
N THR A 27 8.05 19.17 15.26
CA THR A 27 6.59 19.39 15.36
C THR A 27 5.78 18.49 14.41
N TYR A 28 6.38 18.04 13.31
CA TYR A 28 5.72 17.24 12.27
C TYR A 28 5.93 15.72 12.41
N ARG A 29 6.57 15.25 13.49
CA ARG A 29 6.90 13.82 13.65
C ARG A 29 5.67 12.92 13.61
N VAL A 30 4.59 13.35 14.25
CA VAL A 30 3.32 12.60 14.28
C VAL A 30 2.68 12.59 12.91
N SER A 31 2.48 13.76 12.30
CA SER A 31 1.78 13.87 11.02
C SER A 31 2.62 13.45 9.82
N GLY A 32 3.95 13.35 9.94
CA GLY A 32 4.89 13.03 8.86
C GLY A 32 5.54 11.66 8.93
N GLY A 33 5.52 11.00 10.10
CA GLY A 33 6.17 9.70 10.28
C GLY A 33 5.23 8.52 10.49
N HIS A 34 3.94 8.75 10.78
CA HIS A 34 3.01 7.67 11.06
C HIS A 34 2.19 7.26 9.83
N ASP A 35 1.96 5.96 9.72
CA ASP A 35 1.28 5.33 8.58
C ASP A 35 -0.12 5.90 8.31
N PHE A 36 -0.88 6.26 9.34
CA PHE A 36 -2.22 6.84 9.17
C PHE A 36 -2.19 8.10 8.28
N ALA A 37 -1.07 8.83 8.26
CA ALA A 37 -0.94 10.04 7.49
C ALA A 37 -0.85 9.75 5.98
N ILE A 38 -0.48 8.54 5.56
CA ILE A 38 -0.26 8.20 4.15
C ILE A 38 -1.57 8.36 3.36
N SER A 39 -2.65 7.71 3.79
CA SER A 39 -3.97 7.87 3.15
C SER A 39 -4.58 9.25 3.43
N ASN A 40 -4.47 9.73 4.68
CA ASN A 40 -5.14 10.96 5.11
C ASN A 40 -4.55 12.21 4.46
N ARG A 41 -3.24 12.24 4.17
CA ARG A 41 -2.61 13.35 3.45
C ARG A 41 -3.13 13.45 2.02
N ILE A 42 -3.32 12.33 1.33
CA ILE A 42 -3.92 12.31 -0.01
C ILE A 42 -5.36 12.83 0.06
N SER A 43 -6.15 12.34 1.02
CA SER A 43 -7.51 12.82 1.22
C SER A 43 -7.58 14.32 1.54
N TYR A 44 -6.66 14.82 2.37
CA TYR A 44 -6.57 16.23 2.71
C TYR A 44 -6.20 17.09 1.49
N GLU A 45 -5.14 16.72 0.77
CA GLU A 45 -4.61 17.48 -0.36
C GLU A 45 -5.63 17.63 -1.50
N TYR A 46 -6.40 16.57 -1.78
CA TYR A 46 -7.40 16.58 -2.86
C TYR A 46 -8.84 16.83 -2.39
N ASP A 47 -9.03 17.21 -1.12
CA ASP A 47 -10.36 17.43 -0.51
C ASP A 47 -11.33 16.24 -0.71
N LEU A 48 -10.82 15.02 -0.55
CA LEU A 48 -11.59 13.79 -0.68
C LEU A 48 -12.41 13.55 0.60
N LYS A 49 -13.69 13.19 0.42
CA LYS A 49 -14.65 13.02 1.52
C LYS A 49 -15.11 11.58 1.76
N GLY A 50 -14.61 10.63 0.96
CA GLY A 50 -14.87 9.21 1.16
C GLY A 50 -13.98 8.59 2.24
N PRO A 51 -14.08 7.28 2.48
CA PRO A 51 -13.28 6.60 3.50
C PRO A 51 -11.79 6.69 3.19
N SER A 52 -10.96 6.90 4.21
CA SER A 52 -9.50 7.01 4.08
C SER A 52 -8.81 6.05 5.02
N PHE A 53 -8.15 5.03 4.47
CA PHE A 53 -7.55 3.95 5.24
C PHE A 53 -6.14 3.62 4.75
N THR A 54 -5.25 3.47 5.72
CA THR A 54 -3.95 2.85 5.52
C THR A 54 -4.02 1.41 6.03
N ILE A 55 -3.65 0.44 5.20
CA ILE A 55 -3.88 -0.99 5.41
C ILE A 55 -2.54 -1.71 5.53
N LYS A 56 -2.43 -2.54 6.57
CA LYS A 56 -1.26 -3.38 6.87
C LYS A 56 -1.69 -4.84 6.97
N ALA A 57 -1.38 -5.61 5.92
CA ALA A 57 -1.65 -7.05 5.82
C ALA A 57 -0.41 -7.81 5.29
N GLY A 58 0.77 -7.36 5.69
CA GLY A 58 2.05 -7.90 5.21
C GLY A 58 2.26 -7.66 3.72
N CYS A 59 2.83 -8.64 3.01
CA CYS A 59 3.13 -8.54 1.58
C CYS A 59 1.89 -8.33 0.69
N SER A 60 0.69 -8.59 1.21
CA SER A 60 -0.58 -8.45 0.49
C SER A 60 -1.27 -7.09 0.66
N SER A 61 -0.70 -6.17 1.46
CA SER A 61 -1.34 -4.90 1.86
C SER A 61 -2.00 -4.14 0.71
N SER A 62 -1.35 -4.02 -0.45
CA SER A 62 -1.89 -3.27 -1.60
C SER A 62 -3.07 -3.99 -2.28
N LEU A 63 -3.08 -5.32 -2.31
CA LEU A 63 -4.20 -6.10 -2.82
C LEU A 63 -5.38 -6.11 -1.85
N ILE A 64 -5.13 -6.08 -0.55
CA ILE A 64 -6.19 -5.89 0.45
C ILE A 64 -6.77 -4.47 0.36
N ALA A 65 -5.94 -3.45 0.13
CA ALA A 65 -6.42 -2.10 -0.14
C ALA A 65 -7.32 -2.03 -1.40
N LEU A 66 -6.94 -2.74 -2.46
CA LEU A 66 -7.79 -2.90 -3.64
C LEU A 66 -9.12 -3.60 -3.31
N HIS A 67 -9.08 -4.68 -2.52
CA HIS A 67 -10.26 -5.41 -2.11
C HIS A 67 -11.25 -4.52 -1.32
N GLU A 68 -10.76 -3.79 -0.31
CA GLU A 68 -11.58 -2.90 0.51
C GLU A 68 -12.14 -1.73 -0.30
N ALA A 69 -11.37 -1.14 -1.21
CA ALA A 69 -11.86 -0.10 -2.10
C ALA A 69 -13.00 -0.60 -3.02
N VAL A 70 -12.86 -1.81 -3.59
CA VAL A 70 -13.91 -2.43 -4.41
C VAL A 70 -15.18 -2.68 -3.58
N ARG A 71 -15.03 -3.11 -2.32
CA ARG A 71 -16.16 -3.30 -1.40
C ARG A 71 -16.88 -2.00 -1.09
N ALA A 72 -16.14 -0.95 -0.75
CA ALA A 72 -16.70 0.36 -0.44
C ALA A 72 -17.46 0.97 -1.62
N ILE A 73 -16.90 0.89 -2.83
CA ILE A 73 -17.59 1.34 -4.05
C ILE A 73 -18.89 0.56 -4.26
N ARG A 74 -18.85 -0.76 -4.10
CA ARG A 74 -20.04 -1.62 -4.27
C ARG A 74 -21.10 -1.41 -3.18
N ALA A 75 -20.67 -1.06 -1.96
CA ALA A 75 -21.54 -0.75 -0.84
C ALA A 75 -22.16 0.66 -0.95
N GLY A 76 -21.64 1.51 -1.85
CA GLY A 76 -22.07 2.91 -1.99
C GLY A 76 -21.42 3.85 -0.98
N ASP A 77 -20.37 3.42 -0.28
CA ASP A 77 -19.64 4.27 0.67
C ASP A 77 -18.82 5.36 -0.06
N CYS A 78 -18.42 5.11 -1.30
CA CYS A 78 -17.77 6.10 -2.17
C CYS A 78 -18.06 5.88 -3.66
N ASP A 79 -18.01 6.95 -4.46
CA ASP A 79 -18.32 6.94 -5.90
C ASP A 79 -17.13 6.45 -6.76
N GLY A 80 -15.95 6.41 -6.14
CA GLY A 80 -14.69 5.97 -6.71
C GLY A 80 -13.63 5.93 -5.62
N ALA A 81 -12.45 5.41 -5.95
CA ALA A 81 -11.38 5.28 -4.96
C ALA A 81 -9.99 5.41 -5.58
N ILE A 82 -9.09 6.08 -4.86
CA ILE A 82 -7.66 5.94 -5.07
C ILE A 82 -7.21 4.70 -4.30
N VAL A 83 -6.53 3.79 -4.99
CA VAL A 83 -5.85 2.65 -4.36
C VAL A 83 -4.38 2.78 -4.61
N ALA A 84 -3.57 2.78 -3.56
CA ALA A 84 -2.13 2.87 -3.66
C ALA A 84 -1.43 1.78 -2.84
N GLY A 85 -0.17 1.55 -3.18
CA GLY A 85 0.72 0.65 -2.45
C GLY A 85 2.12 1.23 -2.41
N THR A 86 2.76 1.20 -1.24
CA THR A 86 4.12 1.69 -1.07
C THR A 86 4.98 0.71 -0.26
N ASN A 87 6.22 0.55 -0.71
CA ASN A 87 7.30 -0.03 0.07
C ASN A 87 8.60 0.71 -0.24
N LEU A 88 9.25 1.25 0.79
CA LEU A 88 10.54 1.93 0.72
C LEU A 88 11.45 1.36 1.81
N ILE A 89 12.73 1.17 1.48
CA ILE A 89 13.72 0.51 2.33
C ILE A 89 14.73 1.55 2.78
N PHE A 90 14.41 2.25 3.87
CA PHE A 90 15.28 3.30 4.41
C PHE A 90 16.27 2.81 5.47
N SER A 91 16.07 1.59 5.98
CA SER A 91 16.85 1.05 7.10
C SER A 91 17.29 -0.40 6.83
N PRO A 92 18.53 -0.78 7.21
CA PRO A 92 18.99 -2.15 7.07
C PRO A 92 18.35 -3.09 8.10
N SER A 93 17.74 -2.58 9.18
CA SER A 93 17.25 -3.37 10.32
C SER A 93 16.36 -4.54 9.87
N MET A 94 15.39 -4.25 9.01
CA MET A 94 14.44 -5.25 8.52
C MET A 94 15.10 -6.24 7.55
N SER A 95 16.02 -5.78 6.70
CA SER A 95 16.80 -6.68 5.83
C SER A 95 17.66 -7.64 6.64
N MET A 96 18.31 -7.17 7.71
CA MET A 96 19.13 -8.01 8.60
C MET A 96 18.27 -9.10 9.27
N ALA A 97 17.14 -8.71 9.86
CA ALA A 97 16.23 -9.66 10.50
C ALA A 97 15.70 -10.72 9.51
N MET A 98 15.38 -10.32 8.28
CA MET A 98 14.92 -11.24 7.23
C MET A 98 16.03 -12.16 6.71
N THR A 99 17.28 -11.69 6.67
CA THR A 99 18.44 -12.54 6.37
C THR A 99 18.63 -13.60 7.45
N GLU A 100 18.51 -13.24 8.73
CA GLU A 100 18.60 -14.18 9.85
C GLU A 100 17.48 -15.24 9.82
N GLN A 101 16.29 -14.87 9.33
CA GLN A 101 15.18 -15.81 9.10
C GLN A 101 15.38 -16.71 7.87
N GLY A 102 16.40 -16.47 7.05
CA GLY A 102 16.70 -17.27 5.86
C GLY A 102 15.71 -17.09 4.71
N VAL A 103 14.91 -16.01 4.70
CA VAL A 103 13.91 -15.77 3.64
C VAL A 103 14.44 -14.99 2.44
N LEU A 104 15.58 -14.30 2.61
CA LEU A 104 16.21 -13.52 1.55
C LEU A 104 17.20 -14.35 0.74
N SER A 105 17.19 -14.15 -0.59
CA SER A 105 18.18 -14.76 -1.48
C SER A 105 19.56 -14.13 -1.27
N PRO A 106 20.63 -14.93 -1.06
CA PRO A 106 22.01 -14.43 -1.02
C PRO A 106 22.45 -13.75 -2.33
N ASP A 107 21.78 -14.08 -3.43
CA ASP A 107 22.07 -13.52 -4.76
C ASP A 107 21.26 -12.24 -5.03
N ALA A 108 20.43 -11.81 -4.07
CA ALA A 108 19.52 -10.68 -4.21
C ALA A 108 18.60 -10.77 -5.45
N MET A 109 18.16 -11.99 -5.79
CA MET A 109 17.26 -12.23 -6.93
C MET A 109 16.03 -13.06 -6.56
N CYS A 110 14.88 -12.66 -7.09
CA CYS A 110 13.68 -13.49 -7.11
C CYS A 110 13.74 -14.45 -8.31
N LYS A 111 14.10 -15.70 -8.09
CA LYS A 111 14.15 -16.75 -9.14
C LYS A 111 12.85 -17.54 -9.18
N THR A 112 11.74 -16.86 -9.43
CA THR A 112 10.40 -17.44 -9.34
C THR A 112 10.27 -18.66 -10.25
N PHE A 113 9.91 -19.81 -9.67
CA PHE A 113 9.76 -21.11 -10.34
C PHE A 113 11.06 -21.75 -10.88
N ASP A 114 12.23 -21.22 -10.56
CA ASP A 114 13.54 -21.82 -10.92
C ASP A 114 13.96 -22.90 -9.93
N GLU A 115 14.64 -23.96 -10.40
CA GLU A 115 15.18 -25.04 -9.55
C GLU A 115 16.16 -24.50 -8.49
N LYS A 116 16.86 -23.40 -8.78
CA LYS A 116 17.85 -22.77 -7.90
C LYS A 116 17.26 -21.63 -7.06
N ALA A 117 15.93 -21.56 -6.92
CA ALA A 117 15.26 -20.60 -6.05
C ALA A 117 15.73 -20.77 -4.60
N ASN A 118 16.23 -19.68 -4.00
CA ASN A 118 16.91 -19.70 -2.71
C ASN A 118 16.50 -18.52 -1.80
N GLY A 119 15.24 -18.06 -1.93
CA GLY A 119 14.70 -16.89 -1.23
C GLY A 119 14.22 -15.81 -2.20
N TYR A 120 13.78 -14.66 -1.67
CA TYR A 120 13.37 -13.50 -2.48
C TYR A 120 14.30 -12.30 -2.25
N ALA A 121 14.24 -11.32 -3.15
CA ALA A 121 14.90 -10.03 -3.01
C ALA A 121 13.90 -8.95 -2.60
N ARG A 122 14.24 -8.13 -1.61
CA ARG A 122 13.42 -6.96 -1.28
C ARG A 122 13.51 -5.95 -2.43
N GLY A 123 12.40 -5.26 -2.71
CA GLY A 123 12.32 -4.24 -3.74
C GLY A 123 11.51 -3.05 -3.27
N GLU A 124 11.79 -1.89 -3.85
CA GLU A 124 11.08 -0.64 -3.56
C GLU A 124 10.08 -0.33 -4.67
N ALA A 125 8.90 0.16 -4.30
CA ALA A 125 7.90 0.59 -5.25
C ALA A 125 6.89 1.54 -4.61
N ILE A 126 6.41 2.50 -5.40
CA ILE A 126 5.21 3.28 -5.11
C ILE A 126 4.30 3.15 -6.34
N ASN A 127 3.09 2.65 -6.12
CA ASN A 127 2.11 2.44 -7.19
C ASN A 127 0.76 3.01 -6.78
N ALA A 128 0.00 3.54 -7.73
CA ALA A 128 -1.37 4.00 -7.50
C ALA A 128 -2.24 3.75 -8.73
N ILE A 129 -3.51 3.45 -8.48
CA ILE A 129 -4.57 3.33 -9.48
C ILE A 129 -5.83 4.05 -9.00
N PHE A 130 -6.67 4.46 -9.94
CA PHE A 130 -7.99 5.00 -9.65
C PHE A 130 -9.06 3.99 -10.07
N LEU A 131 -10.05 3.78 -9.20
CA LEU A 131 -11.19 2.90 -9.42
C LEU A 131 -12.48 3.71 -9.49
N LYS A 132 -13.37 3.26 -10.37
CA LYS A 132 -14.70 3.82 -10.55
C LYS A 132 -15.63 2.73 -11.08
N PRO A 133 -16.94 2.75 -10.77
CA PRO A 133 -17.89 1.86 -11.43
C PRO A 133 -17.79 1.97 -12.96
N LEU A 134 -17.76 0.82 -13.64
CA LEU A 134 -17.56 0.77 -15.09
C LEU A 134 -18.61 1.58 -15.86
N GLY A 135 -19.88 1.54 -15.43
CA GLY A 135 -20.95 2.31 -16.05
C GLY A 135 -20.71 3.82 -15.96
N ASP A 136 -20.21 4.29 -14.81
CA ASP A 136 -19.89 5.71 -14.61
C ASP A 136 -18.67 6.12 -15.42
N ALA A 137 -17.64 5.26 -15.48
CA ALA A 137 -16.45 5.51 -16.29
C ALA A 137 -16.78 5.62 -17.78
N LEU A 138 -17.68 4.76 -18.29
CA LEU A 138 -18.15 4.81 -19.67
C LEU A 138 -18.99 6.06 -19.95
N ARG A 139 -19.91 6.41 -19.04
CA ARG A 139 -20.75 7.61 -19.15
C ARG A 139 -19.89 8.87 -19.20
N ASP A 140 -18.87 8.94 -18.36
CA ASP A 140 -18.05 10.14 -18.19
C ASP A 140 -16.88 10.21 -19.20
N GLY A 141 -16.72 9.18 -20.05
CA GLY A 141 -15.69 9.13 -21.08
C GLY A 141 -14.28 8.90 -20.54
N ASP A 142 -14.16 8.27 -19.36
CA ASP A 142 -12.88 8.05 -18.70
C ASP A 142 -12.00 7.02 -19.44
N PRO A 143 -10.67 7.18 -19.45
CA PRO A 143 -9.77 6.20 -20.05
C PRO A 143 -9.69 4.93 -19.19
N ILE A 144 -10.29 3.84 -19.69
CA ILE A 144 -10.32 2.55 -18.99
C ILE A 144 -9.10 1.71 -19.39
N ARG A 145 -8.22 1.40 -18.44
CA ARG A 145 -7.02 0.56 -18.65
C ARG A 145 -7.29 -0.93 -18.47
N ALA A 146 -8.18 -1.28 -17.54
CA ALA A 146 -8.57 -2.64 -17.21
C ALA A 146 -9.89 -2.64 -16.41
N VAL A 147 -10.47 -3.82 -16.19
CA VAL A 147 -11.68 -4.00 -15.38
C VAL A 147 -11.40 -5.00 -14.26
N VAL A 148 -11.61 -4.58 -13.00
CA VAL A 148 -11.58 -5.47 -11.84
C VAL A 148 -12.90 -6.25 -11.78
N ARG A 149 -12.87 -7.52 -12.18
CA ARG A 149 -14.08 -8.37 -12.22
C ARG A 149 -14.52 -8.79 -10.82
N ALA A 150 -13.56 -9.23 -10.00
CA ALA A 150 -13.79 -9.69 -8.64
C ALA A 150 -12.51 -9.60 -7.81
N THR A 151 -12.68 -9.57 -6.49
CA THR A 151 -11.61 -9.68 -5.49
C THR A 151 -12.13 -10.55 -4.35
N SER A 152 -11.23 -11.22 -3.63
CA SER A 152 -11.55 -12.01 -2.44
C SER A 152 -10.34 -12.04 -1.51
N SER A 153 -10.57 -12.17 -0.21
CA SER A 153 -9.54 -12.37 0.80
C SER A 153 -9.93 -13.50 1.76
N ASN A 154 -8.93 -14.20 2.29
CA ASN A 154 -9.06 -15.21 3.33
C ASN A 154 -7.76 -15.24 4.18
N SER A 155 -7.68 -16.17 5.12
CA SER A 155 -6.49 -16.51 5.89
C SER A 155 -6.30 -18.03 5.87
N ASP A 156 -5.05 -18.46 6.00
CA ASP A 156 -4.62 -19.84 6.10
C ASP A 156 -4.96 -20.51 7.45
N GLY A 157 -5.19 -19.74 8.52
CA GLY A 157 -5.68 -20.23 9.82
C GLY A 157 -4.97 -19.63 11.03
#